data_AF-A0A1S1LST3-F1
#
_entry.id   AF-A0A1S1LST3-F1
#
_cell.length_a   1.000
_cell.length_b   1.000
_cell.length_c   1.000
_cell.angle_alpha   90.00
_cell.angle_beta   90.00
_cell.angle_gamma   90.00
#
_symmetry.space_group_name_H-M   'P 1'
#
loop_
_entity.id
_entity.type
_entity.pdbx_description
1 polymer ?
#
loop_
_entity_poly.entity_id
_entity_poly.type
_entity_poly.pdbx_seq_one_letter_code
_entity_poly.pdbx_strand_id
1 'polypeptide(L)'
;MRAALQVNPYAYQGRNSPSTRFATEAEYNKALLDKCDELGIELIAITDHWAVDTASGLIQDATARGVVALPGFEANTAEGFHVLVIFEAGTTAADVNAAIGACGVTPGCNNGTVGQPFEDILEKMSDRGALVIPAHVNVANSGMLTGRQGNPLAKLINHPRLHALGVTPSVAAAQEQEAIIERRKPFDRTHPLAVIHADDISHPDALETEGGSTWVKVSTPTVESLKIAVRTPETRIALADPKGETRPLLKEISWIGGFLDGVTIPLSPDLTALIGGRGTGKSTAIESLRYVLGLTPIGASAKADHDAIVRGVLRAGTVVKLAVEATSPMTQAFTIERSVHNTPVVKDSSGTVTSLQPADVIGDVEIFGQHELAELTSDSAKVASMLHRFQGNGDLTAEHKATLATLMESRDKLARAEKDKAELEEELADIPRLDEQVRQFQETDVPTRLSEVTRMNQDEAVFSEGHSRVADAKSTLTGLTDTQLTAKLGASYEGLEGSPQADTLRRVQSATNTLAETLKALATQAEAAIAAADAAIASAETDWTNAVREQRDDHAEVLRKLVQDGLEPDKYLTTTKA
;
A
#
# COMPACT_ATOMS: atom_id res chain seq x y z
N MET A 1 -7.62 20.75 13.07
CA MET A 1 -7.77 22.21 12.93
C MET A 1 -6.81 22.71 11.86
N ARG A 2 -7.18 23.78 11.17
CA ARG A 2 -6.30 24.54 10.27
C ARG A 2 -5.81 25.80 11.00
N ALA A 3 -4.52 26.12 10.90
CA ALA A 3 -3.89 27.21 11.66
C ALA A 3 -3.00 28.10 10.79
N ALA A 4 -3.07 29.42 10.97
CA ALA A 4 -2.15 30.38 10.35
C ALA A 4 -1.21 30.95 11.43
N LEU A 5 0.08 30.60 11.37
CA LEU A 5 1.00 30.82 12.49
C LEU A 5 1.89 32.07 12.37
N GLN A 6 1.76 32.83 11.28
CA GLN A 6 2.44 34.11 11.06
C GLN A 6 1.47 35.09 10.40
N VAL A 7 0.67 35.78 11.20
CA VAL A 7 -0.30 36.77 10.75
C VAL A 7 0.13 38.16 11.23
N ASN A 8 0.18 39.12 10.33
CA ASN A 8 0.51 40.49 10.65
C ASN A 8 -0.75 41.29 11.02
N PRO A 9 -0.73 42.13 12.06
CA PRO A 9 -1.84 43.03 12.35
C PRO A 9 -1.88 44.19 11.35
N TYR A 10 -2.99 44.94 11.33
CA TYR A 10 -3.18 46.08 10.43
C TYR A 10 -2.02 47.10 10.47
N ALA A 11 -1.48 47.34 11.67
CA ALA A 11 -0.41 48.33 11.90
C ALA A 11 0.98 47.88 11.43
N TYR A 12 1.14 46.63 10.98
CA TYR A 12 2.41 46.09 10.48
C TYR A 12 3.00 46.96 9.36
N GLN A 13 4.30 47.22 9.47
CA GLN A 13 5.06 48.04 8.53
C GLN A 13 6.11 47.21 7.80
N GLY A 14 5.75 46.79 6.59
CA GLY A 14 6.62 46.04 5.69
C GLY A 14 6.21 46.24 4.24
N ARG A 15 6.84 45.48 3.33
CA ARG A 15 6.62 45.62 1.88
C ARG A 15 5.16 45.40 1.46
N ASN A 16 4.46 44.52 2.17
CA ASN A 16 3.06 44.15 1.90
C ASN A 16 2.15 44.60 3.06
N SER A 17 2.31 45.83 3.55
CA SER A 17 1.54 46.30 4.72
C SER A 17 0.02 46.28 4.46
N PRO A 18 -0.80 45.83 5.43
CA PRO A 18 -2.27 45.81 5.28
C PRO A 18 -2.87 47.16 4.87
N SER A 19 -2.30 48.25 5.38
CA SER A 19 -2.68 49.64 5.09
C SER A 19 -2.60 50.04 3.60
N THR A 20 -1.91 49.26 2.77
CA THR A 20 -1.87 49.49 1.31
C THR A 20 -3.16 49.10 0.60
N ARG A 21 -3.99 48.22 1.21
CA ARG A 21 -5.25 47.70 0.62
C ARG A 21 -6.48 48.04 1.45
N PHE A 22 -6.33 48.33 2.74
CA PHE A 22 -7.43 48.58 3.67
C PHE A 22 -7.28 49.96 4.31
N ALA A 23 -8.36 50.74 4.34
CA ALA A 23 -8.32 52.10 4.88
C ALA A 23 -8.34 52.12 6.41
N THR A 24 -8.86 51.06 7.03
CA THR A 24 -8.97 50.95 8.49
C THR A 24 -8.63 49.55 8.99
N GLU A 25 -8.24 49.45 10.26
CA GLU A 25 -8.04 48.17 10.95
C GLU A 25 -9.31 47.32 10.95
N ALA A 26 -10.47 47.93 11.18
CA ALA A 26 -11.75 47.22 11.21
C ALA A 26 -12.08 46.54 9.86
N GLU A 27 -11.80 47.22 8.74
CA GLU A 27 -11.97 46.64 7.40
C GLU A 27 -11.02 45.46 7.16
N TYR A 28 -9.75 45.60 7.57
CA TYR A 28 -8.76 44.55 7.45
C TYR A 28 -9.12 43.33 8.30
N ASN A 29 -9.38 43.52 9.59
CA ASN A 29 -9.73 42.46 10.53
C ASN A 29 -10.97 41.72 10.04
N LYS A 30 -12.00 42.45 9.59
CA LYS A 30 -13.21 41.84 9.01
C LYS A 30 -12.86 40.96 7.81
N ALA A 31 -12.11 41.48 6.84
CA ALA A 31 -11.80 40.75 5.61
C ALA A 31 -10.92 39.51 5.88
N LEU A 32 -9.95 39.62 6.79
CA LEU A 32 -9.08 38.51 7.17
C LEU A 32 -9.88 37.40 7.88
N LEU A 33 -10.75 37.77 8.82
CA LEU A 33 -11.55 36.81 9.58
C LEU A 33 -12.67 36.19 8.75
N ASP A 34 -13.30 36.94 7.84
CA ASP A 34 -14.22 36.38 6.86
C ASP A 34 -13.53 35.28 6.04
N LYS A 35 -12.24 35.47 5.73
CA LYS A 35 -11.45 34.47 5.01
C LYS A 35 -11.05 33.29 5.88
N CYS A 36 -10.76 33.50 7.16
CA CYS A 36 -10.57 32.41 8.12
C CYS A 36 -11.82 31.53 8.22
N ASP A 37 -13.01 32.14 8.30
CA ASP A 37 -14.29 31.45 8.37
C ASP A 37 -14.53 30.61 7.10
N GLU A 38 -14.27 31.18 5.92
CA GLU A 38 -14.37 30.48 4.62
C GLU A 38 -13.45 29.26 4.53
N LEU A 39 -12.22 29.39 5.03
CA LEU A 39 -11.17 28.37 4.92
C LEU A 39 -11.15 27.37 6.08
N GLY A 40 -12.03 27.53 7.08
CA GLY A 40 -12.06 26.71 8.29
C GLY A 40 -10.81 26.88 9.17
N ILE A 41 -10.23 28.08 9.21
CA ILE A 41 -9.08 28.40 10.07
C ILE A 41 -9.59 28.70 11.47
N GLU A 42 -9.22 27.84 12.42
CA GLU A 42 -9.69 27.90 13.81
C GLU A 42 -8.69 28.60 14.74
N LEU A 43 -7.44 28.77 14.29
CA LEU A 43 -6.36 29.35 15.09
C LEU A 43 -5.46 30.26 14.24
N ILE A 44 -5.17 31.46 14.75
CA ILE A 44 -4.20 32.40 14.18
C ILE A 44 -3.18 32.81 15.24
N ALA A 45 -1.92 32.99 14.85
CA ALA A 45 -0.90 33.63 15.68
C ALA A 45 -0.51 34.97 15.08
N ILE A 46 -0.63 36.04 15.86
CA ILE A 46 -0.43 37.40 15.39
C ILE A 46 0.95 37.86 15.83
N THR A 47 1.83 38.13 14.88
CA THR A 47 3.28 38.28 15.12
C THR A 47 3.82 39.48 14.35
N ASP A 48 3.71 40.68 14.92
CA ASP A 48 4.36 41.88 14.37
C ASP A 48 5.83 41.95 14.84
N HIS A 49 6.66 42.72 14.16
CA HIS A 49 8.07 42.86 14.51
C HIS A 49 8.24 43.55 15.86
N TRP A 50 8.72 42.79 16.85
CA TRP A 50 8.96 43.27 18.22
C TRP A 50 7.78 44.01 18.88
N ALA A 51 6.56 43.75 18.43
CA ALA A 51 5.36 44.45 18.89
C ALA A 51 4.20 43.47 19.08
N VAL A 52 3.51 43.60 20.20
CA VAL A 52 2.27 42.85 20.49
C VAL A 52 1.06 43.79 20.61
N ASP A 53 1.28 45.06 20.98
CA ASP A 53 0.19 46.01 21.21
C ASP A 53 -0.65 46.23 19.94
N THR A 54 -0.02 46.14 18.77
CA THR A 54 -0.64 46.20 17.44
C THR A 54 -1.60 45.04 17.16
N ALA A 55 -1.46 43.91 17.86
CA ALA A 55 -2.32 42.73 17.67
C ALA A 55 -3.67 42.83 18.40
N SER A 56 -3.82 43.76 19.35
CA SER A 56 -4.93 43.79 20.30
C SER A 56 -6.32 43.80 19.64
N GLY A 57 -6.51 44.62 18.61
CA GLY A 57 -7.79 44.70 17.90
C GLY A 57 -8.13 43.42 17.16
N LEU A 58 -7.17 42.85 16.42
CA LEU A 58 -7.37 41.59 15.70
C LEU A 58 -7.60 40.40 16.65
N ILE A 59 -6.91 40.34 17.81
CA ILE A 59 -7.16 39.32 18.84
C ILE A 59 -8.61 39.41 19.34
N GLN A 60 -9.10 40.62 19.62
CA GLN A 60 -10.45 40.84 20.12
C GLN A 60 -11.49 40.42 19.07
N ASP A 61 -11.32 40.85 17.82
CA ASP A 61 -12.25 40.53 16.73
C ASP A 61 -12.27 39.02 16.40
N ALA A 62 -11.11 38.36 16.40
CA ALA A 62 -11.00 36.92 16.21
C ALA A 62 -11.69 36.12 17.32
N THR A 63 -11.44 36.51 18.57
CA THR A 63 -12.04 35.87 19.76
C THR A 63 -13.57 36.00 19.74
N ALA A 64 -14.09 37.16 19.33
CA ALA A 64 -15.54 37.39 19.21
C ALA A 64 -16.21 36.48 18.17
N ARG A 65 -15.45 35.97 17.19
CA ARG A 65 -15.91 35.00 16.19
C ARG A 65 -15.62 33.54 16.54
N GLY A 66 -14.96 33.27 17.66
CA GLY A 66 -14.58 31.91 18.06
C GLY A 66 -13.31 31.38 17.38
N VAL A 67 -12.55 32.24 16.69
CA VAL A 67 -11.20 31.92 16.19
C VAL A 67 -10.21 32.18 17.31
N VAL A 68 -9.38 31.19 17.66
CA VAL A 68 -8.35 31.36 18.68
C VAL A 68 -7.24 32.25 18.14
N ALA A 69 -7.02 33.39 18.79
CA ALA A 69 -5.93 34.30 18.46
C ALA A 69 -4.82 34.25 19.52
N LEU A 70 -3.63 33.81 19.10
CA LEU A 70 -2.44 33.73 19.93
C LEU A 70 -1.63 35.03 19.83
N PRO A 71 -1.36 35.72 20.95
CA PRO A 71 -0.47 36.87 20.95
C PRO A 71 0.99 36.43 20.75
N GLY A 72 1.73 37.15 19.93
CA GLY A 72 3.14 36.88 19.69
C GLY A 72 3.88 38.08 19.10
N PHE A 73 5.13 37.84 18.73
CA PHE A 73 5.96 38.80 18.00
C PHE A 73 6.95 38.07 17.09
N GLU A 74 7.40 38.75 16.05
CA GLU A 74 8.52 38.32 15.21
C GLU A 74 9.81 39.02 15.66
N ALA A 75 10.84 38.22 15.94
CA ALA A 75 12.12 38.66 16.47
C ALA A 75 13.22 38.56 15.40
N ASN A 76 14.08 39.56 15.31
CA ASN A 76 15.31 39.50 14.53
C ASN A 76 16.47 39.03 15.42
N THR A 77 17.01 37.84 15.16
CA THR A 77 18.13 37.27 15.92
C THR A 77 19.45 37.98 15.65
N ALA A 78 20.43 37.85 16.55
CA ALA A 78 21.80 38.34 16.33
C ALA A 78 22.47 37.74 15.08
N GLU A 79 22.07 36.54 14.70
CA GLU A 79 22.50 35.83 13.50
C GLU A 79 21.80 36.31 12.21
N GLY A 80 20.87 37.27 12.30
CA GLY A 80 20.26 37.95 11.17
C GLY A 80 19.06 37.24 10.53
N PHE A 81 18.45 36.27 11.22
CA PHE A 81 17.23 35.60 10.76
C PHE A 81 16.05 35.82 11.71
N HIS A 82 14.84 35.63 11.19
CA HIS A 82 13.62 35.90 11.94
C HIS A 82 13.09 34.68 12.69
N VAL A 83 12.43 34.93 13.82
CA VAL A 83 11.86 33.91 14.70
C VAL A 83 10.53 34.38 15.24
N LEU A 84 9.50 33.55 15.08
CA LEU A 84 8.19 33.74 15.69
C LEU A 84 8.25 33.30 17.16
N VAL A 85 7.73 34.14 18.04
CA VAL A 85 7.54 33.83 19.46
C VAL A 85 6.05 33.94 19.77
N ILE A 86 5.40 32.81 20.05
CA ILE A 86 3.94 32.69 20.15
C ILE A 86 3.55 32.27 21.56
N PHE A 87 2.68 33.03 22.21
CA PHE A 87 2.19 32.78 23.57
C PHE A 87 0.76 32.28 23.60
N GLU A 88 0.35 31.70 24.73
CA GLU A 88 -0.99 31.15 24.91
C GLU A 88 -2.06 32.25 24.81
N ALA A 89 -3.23 31.89 24.29
CA ALA A 89 -4.37 32.80 24.23
C ALA A 89 -4.67 33.38 25.63
N GLY A 90 -4.87 34.70 25.69
CA GLY A 90 -5.09 35.42 26.95
C GLY A 90 -3.82 35.87 27.69
N THR A 91 -2.61 35.54 27.19
CA THR A 91 -1.37 36.17 27.69
C THR A 91 -1.44 37.68 27.49
N THR A 92 -1.13 38.47 28.53
CA THR A 92 -1.30 39.93 28.46
C THR A 92 -0.23 40.58 27.58
N ALA A 93 -0.58 41.69 26.93
CA ALA A 93 0.39 42.50 26.18
C ALA A 93 1.59 42.93 27.04
N ALA A 94 1.37 43.21 28.33
CA ALA A 94 2.43 43.54 29.28
C ALA A 94 3.42 42.38 29.48
N ASP A 95 2.94 41.14 29.59
CA ASP A 95 3.80 39.96 29.74
C ASP A 95 4.61 39.69 28.46
N VAL A 96 3.98 39.83 27.29
CA VAL A 96 4.66 39.69 26.00
C VAL A 96 5.69 40.82 25.78
N ASN A 97 5.37 42.07 26.16
CA ASN A 97 6.30 43.19 26.14
C ASN A 97 7.49 42.98 27.11
N ALA A 98 7.26 42.39 28.27
CA ALA A 98 8.34 41.98 29.17
C ALA A 98 9.21 40.86 28.56
N ALA A 99 8.61 39.96 27.78
CA ALA A 99 9.34 38.93 27.04
C ALA A 99 10.20 39.53 25.91
N ILE A 100 9.68 40.50 25.16
CA ILE A 100 10.43 41.30 24.17
C ILE A 100 11.62 42.01 24.84
N GLY A 101 11.40 42.63 26.00
CA GLY A 101 12.48 43.23 26.80
C GLY A 101 13.58 42.23 27.19
N ALA A 102 13.21 40.99 27.52
CA ALA A 102 14.15 39.92 27.83
C ALA A 102 14.96 39.44 26.60
N CYS A 103 14.46 39.69 25.39
CA CYS A 103 15.18 39.52 24.12
C CYS A 103 16.11 40.71 23.79
N GLY A 104 16.29 41.66 24.70
CA GLY A 104 17.31 42.72 24.62
C GLY A 104 16.92 43.95 23.81
N VAL A 105 15.64 44.10 23.45
CA VAL A 105 15.14 45.26 22.69
C VAL A 105 13.99 45.95 23.42
N THR A 106 13.66 47.18 23.00
CA THR A 106 12.48 47.89 23.53
C THR A 106 11.24 47.47 22.73
N PRO A 107 10.13 47.12 23.38
CA PRO A 107 8.88 46.80 22.66
C PRO A 107 8.46 47.92 21.70
N GLY A 108 8.02 47.54 20.50
CA GLY A 108 7.67 48.47 19.43
C GLY A 108 8.86 49.18 18.78
N CYS A 109 10.10 48.68 18.97
CA CYS A 109 11.26 49.22 18.26
C CYS A 109 11.13 49.06 16.74
N ASN A 110 11.90 49.85 15.99
CA ASN A 110 11.90 49.81 14.53
C ASN A 110 12.14 48.39 13.99
N ASN A 111 11.45 48.07 12.88
CA ASN A 111 11.69 46.84 12.13
C ASN A 111 13.18 46.70 11.77
N GLY A 112 13.72 45.48 11.91
CA GLY A 112 15.14 45.17 11.70
C GLY A 112 16.04 45.40 12.91
N THR A 113 15.51 45.88 14.05
CA THR A 113 16.29 45.96 15.30
C THR A 113 16.73 44.57 15.73
N VAL A 114 18.04 44.37 15.88
CA VAL A 114 18.62 43.07 16.24
C VAL A 114 18.54 42.85 17.75
N GLY A 115 18.02 41.68 18.14
CA GLY A 115 17.93 41.23 19.53
C GLY A 115 19.08 40.31 19.96
N GLN A 116 18.80 39.47 20.94
CA GLN A 116 19.74 38.45 21.45
C GLN A 116 20.02 37.33 20.41
N PRO A 117 21.07 36.51 20.64
CA PRO A 117 21.31 35.28 19.86
C PRO A 117 20.12 34.34 19.85
N PHE A 118 19.97 33.55 18.78
CA PHE A 118 18.88 32.59 18.62
C PHE A 118 18.76 31.61 19.79
N GLU A 119 19.89 31.07 20.25
CA GLU A 119 19.95 30.13 21.38
C GLU A 119 19.30 30.75 22.64
N ASP A 120 19.63 32.00 22.94
CA ASP A 120 19.06 32.73 24.09
C ASP A 120 17.57 33.01 23.93
N ILE A 121 17.12 33.42 22.75
CA ILE A 121 15.70 33.67 22.47
C ILE A 121 14.92 32.36 22.62
N LEU A 122 15.41 31.29 22.00
CA LEU A 122 14.79 29.98 22.05
C LEU A 122 14.66 29.47 23.48
N GLU A 123 15.71 29.55 24.29
CA GLU A 123 15.68 29.10 25.68
C GLU A 123 14.78 29.96 26.56
N LYS A 124 15.02 31.27 26.61
CA LYS A 124 14.30 32.20 27.49
C LYS A 124 12.81 32.25 27.18
N MET A 125 12.42 32.20 25.91
CA MET A 125 11.02 32.24 25.53
C MET A 125 10.33 30.88 25.74
N SER A 126 11.03 29.77 25.50
CA SER A 126 10.52 28.44 25.85
C SER A 126 10.26 28.29 27.35
N ASP A 127 11.15 28.83 28.21
CA ASP A 127 10.98 28.83 29.67
C ASP A 127 9.79 29.69 30.13
N ARG A 128 9.41 30.69 29.33
CA ARG A 128 8.19 31.50 29.51
C ARG A 128 6.94 30.85 28.94
N GLY A 129 7.03 29.61 28.45
CA GLY A 129 5.91 28.90 27.88
C GLY A 129 5.56 29.31 26.44
N ALA A 130 6.41 30.05 25.73
CA ALA A 130 6.17 30.34 24.32
C ALA A 130 6.49 29.13 23.43
N LEU A 131 5.87 29.08 22.25
CA LEU A 131 6.32 28.29 21.12
C LEU A 131 7.22 29.18 20.25
N VAL A 132 8.45 28.73 20.00
CA VAL A 132 9.46 29.47 19.24
C VAL A 132 9.73 28.76 17.93
N ILE A 133 9.61 29.48 16.81
CA ILE A 133 9.70 28.92 15.46
C ILE A 133 10.54 29.85 14.59
N PRO A 134 11.69 29.41 14.05
CA PRO A 134 12.36 30.14 12.97
C PRO A 134 11.38 30.37 11.81
N ALA A 135 11.16 31.64 11.46
CA ALA A 135 10.23 32.05 10.42
C ALA A 135 10.84 31.85 9.03
N HIS A 136 9.99 31.60 8.02
CA HIS A 136 10.31 31.59 6.58
C HIS A 136 11.76 31.16 6.26
N VAL A 137 12.17 30.00 6.77
CA VAL A 137 13.58 29.66 6.93
C VAL A 137 14.33 29.53 5.60
N ASN A 138 13.63 29.35 4.49
CA ASN A 138 14.18 29.25 3.14
C ASN A 138 14.26 30.60 2.41
N VAL A 139 13.80 31.70 3.01
CA VAL A 139 13.84 33.05 2.42
C VAL A 139 15.23 33.67 2.56
N ALA A 140 15.75 34.24 1.47
CA ALA A 140 17.08 34.87 1.47
C ALA A 140 17.16 36.07 2.43
N ASN A 141 18.34 36.27 3.03
CA ASN A 141 18.70 37.38 3.93
C ASN A 141 17.96 37.45 5.29
N SER A 142 16.95 36.61 5.50
CA SER A 142 16.13 36.62 6.73
C SER A 142 15.72 35.22 7.22
N GLY A 143 15.87 34.20 6.37
CA GLY A 143 15.53 32.82 6.68
C GLY A 143 16.71 32.04 7.26
N MET A 144 16.43 31.21 8.26
CA MET A 144 17.44 30.48 9.02
C MET A 144 18.27 29.48 8.19
N LEU A 145 17.81 28.99 7.05
CA LEU A 145 18.56 28.05 6.22
C LEU A 145 19.36 28.74 5.10
N THR A 146 19.35 30.07 5.07
CA THR A 146 20.05 30.86 4.06
C THR A 146 21.26 31.59 4.67
N GLY A 147 22.34 31.73 3.91
CA GLY A 147 23.55 32.43 4.35
C GLY A 147 24.45 31.68 5.34
N ARG A 148 24.12 30.43 5.73
CA ARG A 148 24.95 29.58 6.61
C ARG A 148 24.87 28.12 6.18
N GLN A 149 25.96 27.36 6.33
CA GLN A 149 26.04 25.96 5.94
C GLN A 149 26.91 25.13 6.88
N GLY A 150 26.78 23.81 6.85
CA GLY A 150 27.63 22.87 7.58
C GLY A 150 27.54 23.03 9.10
N ASN A 151 28.67 22.94 9.80
CA ASN A 151 28.70 22.88 11.28
C ASN A 151 28.00 24.06 11.99
N PRO A 152 28.15 25.33 11.56
CA PRO A 152 27.38 26.44 12.13
C PRO A 152 25.86 26.25 12.04
N LEU A 153 25.35 25.78 10.89
CA LEU A 153 23.93 25.48 10.73
C LEU A 153 23.53 24.27 11.57
N ALA A 154 24.34 23.22 11.58
CA ALA A 154 24.09 22.02 12.36
C ALA A 154 23.97 22.30 13.87
N LYS A 155 24.74 23.25 14.43
CA LYS A 155 24.60 23.68 15.83
C LYS A 155 23.18 24.20 16.12
N LEU A 156 22.65 25.05 15.24
CA LEU A 156 21.30 25.63 15.40
C LEU A 156 20.23 24.55 15.22
N ILE A 157 20.38 23.74 14.16
CA ILE A 157 19.43 22.68 13.82
C ILE A 157 19.37 21.60 14.88
N ASN A 158 20.49 21.23 15.50
CA ASN A 158 20.53 20.15 16.50
C ASN A 158 20.18 20.61 17.92
N HIS A 159 19.83 21.90 18.10
CA HIS A 159 19.47 22.42 19.41
C HIS A 159 18.27 21.66 20.02
N PRO A 160 18.36 21.08 21.23
CA PRO A 160 17.33 20.21 21.79
C PRO A 160 15.93 20.83 21.91
N ARG A 161 15.85 22.16 22.06
CA ARG A 161 14.59 22.91 22.17
C ARG A 161 13.99 23.37 20.83
N LEU A 162 14.69 23.19 19.71
CA LEU A 162 14.14 23.50 18.40
C LEU A 162 13.26 22.33 17.93
N HIS A 163 11.97 22.59 17.70
CA HIS A 163 10.98 21.57 17.34
C HIS A 163 10.30 21.82 15.98
N ALA A 164 10.35 23.04 15.44
CA ALA A 164 9.65 23.38 14.21
C ALA A 164 10.46 24.36 13.34
N LEU A 165 10.18 24.36 12.04
CA LEU A 165 10.70 25.28 11.04
C LEU A 165 9.52 25.84 10.23
N GLY A 166 9.39 27.16 10.16
CA GLY A 166 8.44 27.83 9.27
C GLY A 166 9.02 27.96 7.86
N VAL A 167 8.33 27.48 6.84
CA VAL A 167 8.77 27.58 5.44
C VAL A 167 7.79 28.39 4.60
N THR A 168 8.34 29.05 3.58
CA THR A 168 7.58 29.71 2.51
C THR A 168 7.60 28.82 1.27
N PRO A 169 6.49 28.16 0.89
CA PRO A 169 6.48 27.20 -0.22
C PRO A 169 6.70 27.87 -1.59
N SER A 170 6.40 29.17 -1.72
CA SER A 170 6.63 29.94 -2.95
C SER A 170 8.11 30.23 -3.23
N VAL A 171 9.00 29.92 -2.29
CA VAL A 171 10.45 30.12 -2.38
C VAL A 171 11.15 28.76 -2.46
N ALA A 172 12.16 28.65 -3.33
CA ALA A 172 12.93 27.42 -3.48
C ALA A 172 13.52 26.94 -2.14
N ALA A 173 13.61 25.62 -1.96
CA ALA A 173 14.22 25.04 -0.78
C ALA A 173 15.68 25.49 -0.65
N ALA A 174 16.14 25.74 0.58
CA ALA A 174 17.53 26.04 0.84
C ALA A 174 18.41 24.81 0.61
N GLN A 175 19.70 25.02 0.33
CA GLN A 175 20.63 23.96 -0.11
C GLN A 175 20.68 22.72 0.81
N GLU A 176 20.63 22.91 2.14
CA GLU A 176 20.71 21.81 3.12
C GLU A 176 19.34 21.44 3.72
N GLN A 177 18.25 22.05 3.25
CA GLN A 177 16.90 21.88 3.82
C GLN A 177 16.41 20.43 3.75
N GLU A 178 16.58 19.77 2.61
CA GLU A 178 16.21 18.36 2.45
C GLU A 178 17.01 17.46 3.39
N ALA A 179 18.32 17.69 3.52
CA ALA A 179 19.18 16.93 4.43
C ALA A 179 18.76 17.11 5.91
N ILE A 180 18.27 18.30 6.29
CA ILE A 180 17.73 18.58 7.63
C ILE A 180 16.43 17.81 7.86
N ILE A 181 15.49 17.85 6.92
CA ILE A 181 14.19 17.17 7.03
C ILE A 181 14.37 15.65 7.10
N GLU A 182 15.29 15.12 6.30
CA GLU A 182 15.62 13.69 6.26
C GLU A 182 16.57 13.25 7.40
N ARG A 183 17.00 14.18 8.27
CA ARG A 183 17.92 13.92 9.39
C ARG A 183 19.24 13.28 8.94
N ARG A 184 19.75 13.67 7.76
CA ARG A 184 21.07 13.24 7.27
C ARG A 184 22.16 13.96 8.06
N LYS A 185 23.27 13.27 8.36
CA LYS A 185 24.44 13.87 9.03
C LYS A 185 24.90 15.13 8.26
N PRO A 186 25.21 16.25 8.93
CA PRO A 186 25.35 16.44 10.39
C PRO A 186 24.06 16.85 11.13
N PHE A 187 22.88 16.74 10.51
CA PHE A 187 21.58 17.16 11.04
C PHE A 187 20.78 16.00 11.66
N ASP A 188 21.46 14.92 12.05
CA ASP A 188 20.82 13.77 12.64
C ASP A 188 20.29 14.09 14.05
N ARG A 189 18.99 13.84 14.26
CA ARG A 189 18.28 14.12 15.51
C ARG A 189 17.34 12.98 15.87
N THR A 190 17.17 12.72 17.17
CA THR A 190 16.24 11.71 17.68
C THR A 190 14.80 12.01 17.27
N HIS A 191 14.40 13.28 17.37
CA HIS A 191 13.07 13.74 17.00
C HIS A 191 13.14 14.58 15.72
N PRO A 192 12.28 14.32 14.72
CA PRO A 192 12.22 15.14 13.52
C PRO A 192 11.72 16.55 13.84
N LEU A 193 12.16 17.52 13.04
CA LEU A 193 11.61 18.87 13.07
C LEU A 193 10.28 18.91 12.34
N ALA A 194 9.28 19.56 12.93
CA ALA A 194 8.05 19.88 12.22
C ALA A 194 8.33 20.93 11.14
N VAL A 195 7.92 20.65 9.91
CA VAL A 195 7.83 21.67 8.87
C VAL A 195 6.42 22.22 8.90
N ILE A 196 6.29 23.54 8.99
CA ILE A 196 5.02 24.26 8.99
C ILE A 196 5.10 25.44 8.03
N HIS A 197 3.97 25.97 7.60
CA HIS A 197 3.92 27.18 6.80
C HIS A 197 3.95 28.43 7.68
N ALA A 198 4.80 29.37 7.30
CA ALA A 198 4.98 30.67 7.93
C ALA A 198 5.34 31.68 6.82
N ASP A 199 4.30 32.15 6.11
CA ASP A 199 4.45 32.95 4.88
C ASP A 199 4.06 34.43 5.07
N ASP A 200 4.29 34.96 6.27
CA ASP A 200 4.19 36.40 6.57
C ASP A 200 2.85 37.06 6.13
N ILE A 201 1.74 36.49 6.60
CA ILE A 201 0.39 36.78 6.10
C ILE A 201 -0.04 38.20 6.46
N SER A 202 -0.12 39.05 5.43
CA SER A 202 -0.50 40.47 5.57
C SER A 202 -1.81 40.83 4.86
N HIS A 203 -2.38 39.91 4.07
CA HIS A 203 -3.63 40.12 3.33
C HIS A 203 -4.50 38.85 3.32
N PRO A 204 -5.84 38.96 3.24
CA PRO A 204 -6.74 37.80 3.25
C PRO A 204 -6.44 36.78 2.15
N ASP A 205 -6.17 37.23 0.92
CA ASP A 205 -5.88 36.35 -0.22
C ASP A 205 -4.63 35.47 0.03
N ALA A 206 -3.71 35.90 0.91
CA ALA A 206 -2.54 35.11 1.24
C ALA A 206 -2.88 33.86 2.08
N LEU A 207 -4.04 33.81 2.73
CA LEU A 207 -4.52 32.61 3.43
C LEU A 207 -4.94 31.48 2.47
N GLU A 208 -5.24 31.82 1.21
CA GLU A 208 -5.58 30.84 0.17
C GLU A 208 -4.36 30.12 -0.40
N THR A 209 -3.19 30.73 -0.27
CA THR A 209 -1.96 30.15 -0.80
C THR A 209 -1.56 28.93 0.02
N GLU A 210 -0.72 28.07 -0.56
CA GLU A 210 -0.16 26.92 0.14
C GLU A 210 0.49 27.35 1.46
N GLY A 211 1.24 28.47 1.45
CA GLY A 211 1.94 29.02 2.61
C GLY A 211 1.03 29.71 3.66
N GLY A 212 -0.26 29.87 3.36
CA GLY A 212 -1.20 30.60 4.21
C GLY A 212 -1.47 29.95 5.56
N SER A 213 -1.36 28.62 5.64
CA SER A 213 -1.80 27.87 6.82
C SER A 213 -1.21 26.45 6.86
N THR A 214 -1.32 25.80 8.01
CA THR A 214 -0.90 24.41 8.24
C THR A 214 -2.00 23.66 8.97
N TRP A 215 -2.14 22.37 8.66
CA TRP A 215 -3.07 21.48 9.36
C TRP A 215 -2.41 20.86 10.57
N VAL A 216 -3.11 20.96 11.70
CA VAL A 216 -2.63 20.48 12.99
C VAL A 216 -3.68 19.58 13.64
N LYS A 217 -3.27 18.36 14.03
CA LYS A 217 -4.10 17.38 14.73
C LYS A 217 -3.94 17.54 16.25
N VAL A 218 -4.87 18.26 16.85
CA VAL A 218 -4.93 18.52 18.29
C VAL A 218 -6.36 18.45 18.80
N SER A 219 -6.51 18.19 20.10
CA SER A 219 -7.82 18.14 20.77
C SER A 219 -8.33 19.51 21.18
N THR A 220 -7.43 20.48 21.40
CA THR A 220 -7.78 21.84 21.81
C THR A 220 -6.79 22.84 21.18
N PRO A 221 -7.26 23.95 20.59
CA PRO A 221 -6.41 24.97 19.96
C PRO A 221 -5.66 25.81 21.02
N THR A 222 -4.55 25.28 21.54
CA THR A 222 -3.71 25.90 22.59
C THR A 222 -2.25 25.81 22.19
N VAL A 223 -1.40 26.70 22.72
CA VAL A 223 0.05 26.64 22.51
C VAL A 223 0.64 25.33 23.03
N GLU A 224 0.16 24.82 24.17
CA GLU A 224 0.61 23.52 24.69
C GLU A 224 0.28 22.37 23.73
N SER A 225 -0.90 22.39 23.10
CA SER A 225 -1.26 21.39 22.09
C SER A 225 -0.43 21.52 20.82
N LEU A 226 -0.11 22.76 20.38
CA LEU A 226 0.82 23.00 19.27
C LEU A 226 2.22 22.46 19.57
N LYS A 227 2.74 22.67 20.79
CA LYS A 227 4.04 22.13 21.23
C LYS A 227 4.08 20.60 21.17
N ILE A 228 3.00 19.93 21.55
CA ILE A 228 2.87 18.46 21.43
C ILE A 228 2.84 18.06 19.94
N ALA A 229 2.10 18.80 19.11
CA ALA A 229 2.00 18.52 17.68
C ALA A 229 3.35 18.62 16.96
N VAL A 230 4.11 19.69 17.19
CA VAL A 230 5.42 19.87 16.54
C VAL A 230 6.50 18.89 17.04
N ARG A 231 6.31 18.26 18.20
CA ARG A 231 7.17 17.17 18.68
C ARG A 231 6.87 15.81 18.05
N THR A 232 5.70 15.67 17.43
CA THR A 232 5.25 14.43 16.78
C THR A 232 4.70 14.71 15.37
N PRO A 233 5.48 15.39 14.51
CA PRO A 233 4.98 15.98 13.27
C PRO A 233 4.42 14.95 12.30
N GLU A 234 5.02 13.76 12.22
CA GLU A 234 4.62 12.68 11.31
C GLU A 234 3.14 12.26 11.43
N THR A 235 2.53 12.46 12.61
CA THR A 235 1.12 12.07 12.85
C THR A 235 0.21 13.26 13.13
N ARG A 236 0.77 14.46 13.29
CA ARG A 236 0.03 15.63 13.80
C ARG A 236 0.16 16.88 12.96
N ILE A 237 1.09 16.95 12.02
CA ILE A 237 1.30 18.11 11.16
C ILE A 237 1.15 17.67 9.71
N ALA A 238 0.34 18.40 8.95
CA ALA A 238 0.22 18.23 7.51
C ALA A 238 0.25 19.60 6.83
N LEU A 239 1.04 19.73 5.77
CA LEU A 239 1.16 20.95 4.98
C LEU A 239 -0.01 21.12 4.00
N ALA A 240 -0.58 20.00 3.54
CA ALA A 240 -1.79 19.95 2.73
C ALA A 240 -2.97 19.47 3.59
N ASP A 241 -4.19 19.70 3.10
CA ASP A 241 -5.41 19.18 3.71
C ASP A 241 -5.31 17.64 3.86
N PRO A 242 -5.27 17.12 5.10
CA PRO A 242 -5.25 15.70 5.34
C PRO A 242 -6.64 15.15 5.03
N LYS A 243 -6.96 14.97 3.75
CA LYS A 243 -8.18 14.30 3.30
C LYS A 243 -8.20 12.90 3.92
N GLY A 244 -8.92 12.76 5.02
CA GLY A 244 -9.07 11.49 5.71
C GLY A 244 -9.82 10.51 4.82
N GLU A 245 -9.39 9.25 4.80
CA GLU A 245 -10.22 8.19 4.24
C GLU A 245 -11.49 8.04 5.09
N THR A 246 -12.64 8.12 4.45
CA THR A 246 -13.94 7.95 5.10
C THR A 246 -14.11 6.50 5.55
N ARG A 247 -13.85 6.23 6.82
CA ARG A 247 -13.94 4.88 7.41
C ARG A 247 -15.11 4.77 8.38
N PRO A 248 -15.72 3.59 8.54
CA PRO A 248 -16.72 3.38 9.58
C PRO A 248 -16.18 3.70 10.97
N LEU A 249 -17.00 4.30 11.83
CA LEU A 249 -16.59 4.74 13.16
C LEU A 249 -17.40 4.07 14.26
N LEU A 250 -16.71 3.62 15.30
CA LEU A 250 -17.31 3.33 16.60
C LEU A 250 -17.49 4.65 17.34
N LYS A 251 -18.73 5.00 17.71
CA LYS A 251 -19.04 6.31 18.31
C LYS A 251 -19.19 6.22 19.82
N GLU A 252 -19.91 5.21 20.28
CA GLU A 252 -20.27 5.09 21.70
C GLU A 252 -20.68 3.66 22.04
N ILE A 253 -20.25 3.16 23.19
CA ILE A 253 -20.76 1.92 23.77
C ILE A 253 -21.48 2.20 25.09
N SER A 254 -22.64 1.57 25.29
CA SER A 254 -23.44 1.70 26.52
C SER A 254 -24.08 0.37 26.93
N TRP A 255 -24.50 0.30 28.20
CA TRP A 255 -25.09 -0.90 28.80
C TRP A 255 -26.40 -0.59 29.51
N ILE A 256 -27.37 -1.50 29.36
CA ILE A 256 -28.59 -1.55 30.16
C ILE A 256 -28.55 -2.86 30.94
N GLY A 257 -28.56 -2.77 32.28
CA GLY A 257 -28.37 -3.89 33.19
C GLY A 257 -26.91 -4.33 33.35
N GLY A 258 -26.70 -5.27 34.27
CA GLY A 258 -25.38 -5.87 34.51
C GLY A 258 -24.43 -4.98 35.31
N PHE A 259 -23.12 -5.29 35.22
CA PHE A 259 -22.09 -4.59 36.00
C PHE A 259 -21.86 -3.12 35.59
N LEU A 260 -22.09 -2.78 34.32
CA LEU A 260 -21.89 -1.43 33.76
C LEU A 260 -23.22 -0.70 33.51
N ASP A 261 -24.29 -1.06 34.23
CA ASP A 261 -25.62 -0.49 34.03
C ASP A 261 -25.61 1.05 34.05
N GLY A 262 -26.19 1.67 33.02
CA GLY A 262 -26.27 3.11 32.85
C GLY A 262 -24.95 3.80 32.49
N VAL A 263 -23.86 3.06 32.29
CA VAL A 263 -22.59 3.61 31.83
C VAL A 263 -22.62 3.79 30.32
N THR A 264 -22.07 4.92 29.88
CA THR A 264 -21.88 5.27 28.47
C THR A 264 -20.44 5.72 28.26
N ILE A 265 -19.75 5.12 27.29
CA ILE A 265 -18.36 5.45 26.95
C ILE A 265 -18.31 5.97 25.51
N PRO A 266 -18.02 7.27 25.30
CA PRO A 266 -17.75 7.79 23.98
C PRO A 266 -16.41 7.25 23.46
N LEU A 267 -16.37 6.89 22.19
CA LEU A 267 -15.19 6.35 21.52
C LEU A 267 -14.63 7.39 20.55
N SER A 268 -13.35 7.69 20.69
CA SER A 268 -12.63 8.55 19.76
C SER A 268 -12.45 7.83 18.41
N PRO A 269 -12.63 8.52 17.26
CA PRO A 269 -12.36 7.96 15.93
C PRO A 269 -10.94 7.44 15.70
N ASP A 270 -9.98 7.88 16.54
CA ASP A 270 -8.57 7.51 16.41
C ASP A 270 -8.11 6.57 17.53
N LEU A 271 -8.04 7.07 18.77
CA LEU A 271 -7.54 6.30 19.91
C LEU A 271 -8.37 6.58 21.16
N THR A 272 -8.89 5.51 21.74
CA THR A 272 -9.53 5.53 23.06
C THR A 272 -8.67 4.72 24.04
N ALA A 273 -8.19 5.35 25.11
CA ALA A 273 -7.44 4.70 26.16
C ALA A 273 -8.28 4.58 27.44
N LEU A 274 -8.55 3.35 27.89
CA LEU A 274 -9.26 3.10 29.15
C LEU A 274 -8.25 2.87 30.28
N ILE A 275 -8.16 3.80 31.24
CA ILE A 275 -7.17 3.76 32.33
C ILE A 275 -7.88 3.61 33.67
N GLY A 276 -7.37 2.74 34.55
CA GLY A 276 -7.92 2.54 35.89
C GLY A 276 -7.39 1.29 36.57
N GLY A 277 -7.65 1.15 37.89
CA GLY A 277 -7.22 0.00 38.70
C GLY A 277 -7.85 -1.34 38.28
N ARG A 278 -7.39 -2.45 38.87
CA ARG A 278 -7.99 -3.77 38.61
C ARG A 278 -9.46 -3.79 39.04
N GLY A 279 -10.33 -4.43 38.24
CA GLY A 279 -11.75 -4.57 38.56
C GLY A 279 -12.64 -3.39 38.17
N THR A 280 -12.11 -2.33 37.57
CA THR A 280 -12.89 -1.15 37.15
C THR A 280 -13.69 -1.34 35.84
N GLY A 281 -13.78 -2.56 35.31
CA GLY A 281 -14.55 -2.84 34.09
C GLY A 281 -13.85 -2.60 32.74
N LYS A 282 -12.54 -2.29 32.71
CA LYS A 282 -11.80 -2.07 31.44
C LYS A 282 -11.90 -3.25 30.46
N SER A 283 -11.53 -4.45 30.91
CA SER A 283 -11.62 -5.66 30.08
C SER A 283 -13.07 -5.98 29.74
N THR A 284 -14.01 -5.70 30.65
CA THR A 284 -15.44 -5.84 30.40
C THR A 284 -15.90 -4.94 29.25
N ALA A 285 -15.41 -3.69 29.15
CA ALA A 285 -15.76 -2.79 28.06
C ALA A 285 -15.26 -3.32 26.71
N ILE A 286 -14.00 -3.78 26.63
CA ILE A 286 -13.42 -4.36 25.41
C ILE A 286 -14.14 -5.65 25.00
N GLU A 287 -14.41 -6.55 25.94
CA GLU A 287 -15.14 -7.80 25.64
C GLU A 287 -16.62 -7.56 25.37
N SER A 288 -17.19 -6.45 25.82
CA SER A 288 -18.55 -6.02 25.44
C SER A 288 -18.60 -5.53 23.99
N LEU A 289 -17.56 -4.84 23.49
CA LEU A 289 -17.43 -4.51 22.06
C LEU A 289 -17.38 -5.80 21.23
N ARG A 290 -16.57 -6.78 21.66
CA ARG A 290 -16.53 -8.08 21.00
C ARG A 290 -17.89 -8.77 21.02
N TYR A 291 -18.55 -8.75 22.18
CA TYR A 291 -19.85 -9.36 22.38
C TYR A 291 -20.92 -8.74 21.48
N VAL A 292 -21.07 -7.42 21.47
CA VAL A 292 -22.13 -6.75 20.70
C VAL A 292 -21.93 -6.89 19.19
N LEU A 293 -20.68 -6.93 18.72
CA LEU A 293 -20.35 -7.16 17.32
C LEU A 293 -20.50 -8.63 16.88
N GLY A 294 -20.73 -9.57 17.80
CA GLY A 294 -20.87 -10.98 17.45
C GLY A 294 -19.54 -11.67 17.12
N LEU A 295 -18.40 -11.09 17.51
CA LEU A 295 -17.08 -11.60 17.17
C LEU A 295 -16.64 -12.72 18.13
N THR A 296 -15.87 -13.67 17.63
CA THR A 296 -15.31 -14.78 18.43
C THR A 296 -13.80 -14.59 18.63
N PRO A 297 -13.26 -14.78 19.86
CA PRO A 297 -11.82 -14.75 20.10
C PRO A 297 -11.08 -15.86 19.34
N ILE A 298 -9.82 -15.60 19.01
CA ILE A 298 -8.90 -16.57 18.42
C ILE A 298 -8.16 -17.28 19.56
N GLY A 299 -8.31 -18.60 19.64
CA GLY A 299 -7.66 -19.41 20.68
C GLY A 299 -8.61 -19.87 21.78
N ALA A 300 -8.24 -20.98 22.42
CA ALA A 300 -9.13 -21.66 23.37
C ALA A 300 -9.18 -20.93 24.72
N SER A 301 -8.05 -20.35 25.16
CA SER A 301 -7.99 -19.63 26.43
C SER A 301 -8.75 -18.30 26.33
N ALA A 302 -8.51 -17.52 25.28
CA ALA A 302 -9.20 -16.26 25.05
C ALA A 302 -10.72 -16.45 24.93
N LYS A 303 -11.15 -17.54 24.30
CA LYS A 303 -12.57 -17.92 24.24
C LYS A 303 -13.15 -18.22 25.63
N ALA A 304 -12.44 -19.00 26.45
CA ALA A 304 -12.89 -19.31 27.81
C ALA A 304 -13.00 -18.05 28.67
N ASP A 305 -12.05 -17.12 28.55
CA ASP A 305 -12.05 -15.83 29.28
C ASP A 305 -13.21 -14.93 28.83
N HIS A 306 -13.43 -14.79 27.52
CA HIS A 306 -14.57 -14.06 26.96
C HIS A 306 -15.90 -14.63 27.49
N ASP A 307 -16.07 -15.95 27.38
CA ASP A 307 -17.28 -16.63 27.82
C ASP A 307 -17.50 -16.49 29.33
N ALA A 308 -16.43 -16.47 30.13
CA ALA A 308 -16.49 -16.22 31.57
C ALA A 308 -16.94 -14.78 31.88
N ILE A 309 -16.49 -13.78 31.12
CA ILE A 309 -16.95 -12.39 31.27
C ILE A 309 -18.43 -12.27 30.89
N VAL A 310 -18.86 -12.88 29.78
CA VAL A 310 -20.26 -12.87 29.35
C VAL A 310 -21.16 -13.51 30.41
N ARG A 311 -20.79 -14.70 30.93
CA ARG A 311 -21.57 -15.39 31.96
C ARG A 311 -21.54 -14.70 33.32
N GLY A 312 -20.37 -14.24 33.76
CA GLY A 312 -20.13 -13.78 35.13
C GLY A 312 -20.41 -12.29 35.36
N VAL A 313 -20.12 -11.46 34.35
CA VAL A 313 -20.13 -9.99 34.47
C VAL A 313 -21.30 -9.39 33.70
N LEU A 314 -21.49 -9.74 32.42
CA LEU A 314 -22.66 -9.26 31.66
C LEU A 314 -23.93 -9.89 32.22
N ARG A 315 -23.98 -11.22 32.36
CA ARG A 315 -25.14 -11.99 32.88
C ARG A 315 -26.41 -11.83 32.03
N ALA A 316 -27.36 -12.75 32.21
CA ALA A 316 -28.64 -12.69 31.53
C ALA A 316 -29.39 -11.38 31.87
N GLY A 317 -30.04 -10.79 30.86
CA GLY A 317 -30.79 -9.53 31.00
C GLY A 317 -30.01 -8.27 30.66
N THR A 318 -28.68 -8.33 30.52
CA THR A 318 -27.88 -7.19 30.08
C THR A 318 -27.99 -6.97 28.57
N VAL A 319 -28.17 -5.73 28.17
CA VAL A 319 -28.18 -5.29 26.77
C VAL A 319 -26.98 -4.38 26.54
N VAL A 320 -26.10 -4.77 25.63
CA VAL A 320 -25.00 -3.93 25.16
C VAL A 320 -25.46 -3.20 23.90
N LYS A 321 -25.23 -1.89 23.84
CA LYS A 321 -25.51 -1.06 22.67
C LYS A 321 -24.24 -0.40 22.17
N LEU A 322 -24.06 -0.38 20.85
CA LEU A 322 -22.93 0.23 20.18
C LEU A 322 -23.45 1.14 19.08
N ALA A 323 -23.28 2.45 19.25
CA ALA A 323 -23.54 3.42 18.21
C ALA A 323 -22.36 3.42 17.23
N VAL A 324 -22.68 3.33 15.94
CA VAL A 324 -21.71 3.30 14.85
C VAL A 324 -22.12 4.25 13.73
N GLU A 325 -21.15 4.68 12.95
CA GLU A 325 -21.37 5.45 11.72
C GLU A 325 -20.78 4.66 10.56
N ALA A 326 -21.64 4.18 9.65
CA ALA A 326 -21.22 3.56 8.41
C ALA A 326 -20.96 4.65 7.37
N THR A 327 -19.99 4.46 6.48
CA THR A 327 -19.57 5.47 5.49
C THR A 327 -19.84 5.07 4.04
N SER A 328 -20.29 3.83 3.82
CA SER A 328 -20.59 3.28 2.49
C SER A 328 -21.97 2.61 2.50
N PRO A 329 -22.84 2.83 1.50
CA PRO A 329 -22.64 3.71 0.33
C PRO A 329 -22.79 5.21 0.64
N MET A 330 -23.31 5.56 1.82
CA MET A 330 -23.44 6.94 2.30
C MET A 330 -23.23 6.95 3.83
N THR A 331 -22.80 8.09 4.37
CA THR A 331 -22.69 8.28 5.82
C THR A 331 -24.06 8.13 6.50
N GLN A 332 -24.20 7.11 7.35
CA GLN A 332 -25.42 6.84 8.10
C GLN A 332 -25.11 6.28 9.49
N ALA A 333 -25.84 6.78 10.49
CA ALA A 333 -25.74 6.30 11.86
C ALA A 333 -26.59 5.04 12.08
N PHE A 334 -26.02 4.07 12.78
CA PHE A 334 -26.69 2.83 13.20
C PHE A 334 -26.44 2.56 14.68
N THR A 335 -27.30 1.76 15.30
CA THR A 335 -27.09 1.19 16.63
C THR A 335 -27.10 -0.32 16.54
N ILE A 336 -26.02 -0.96 16.97
CA ILE A 336 -25.93 -2.42 17.12
C ILE A 336 -26.30 -2.74 18.56
N GLU A 337 -27.33 -3.54 18.76
CA GLU A 337 -27.78 -3.97 20.09
C GLU A 337 -27.68 -5.48 20.23
N ARG A 338 -27.19 -5.94 21.37
CA ARG A 338 -27.19 -7.37 21.70
C ARG A 338 -27.54 -7.59 23.15
N SER A 339 -28.66 -8.29 23.37
CA SER A 339 -29.01 -8.84 24.68
C SER A 339 -28.28 -10.16 24.92
N VAL A 340 -27.87 -10.42 26.15
CA VAL A 340 -27.27 -11.70 26.53
C VAL A 340 -28.19 -12.87 26.15
N HIS A 341 -27.63 -13.88 25.47
CA HIS A 341 -28.29 -15.03 24.83
C HIS A 341 -28.99 -14.80 23.48
N ASN A 342 -28.98 -13.58 22.95
CA ASN A 342 -29.54 -13.28 21.62
C ASN A 342 -28.45 -13.00 20.58
N THR A 343 -28.85 -12.96 19.31
CA THR A 343 -28.01 -12.47 18.20
C THR A 343 -27.96 -10.94 18.19
N PRO A 344 -26.88 -10.32 17.68
CA PRO A 344 -26.85 -8.89 17.43
C PRO A 344 -27.99 -8.46 16.51
N VAL A 345 -28.53 -7.26 16.75
CA VAL A 345 -29.55 -6.61 15.94
C VAL A 345 -29.07 -5.22 15.56
N VAL A 346 -29.14 -4.87 14.28
CA VAL A 346 -28.78 -3.53 13.78
C VAL A 346 -30.04 -2.69 13.64
N LYS A 347 -29.98 -1.46 14.13
CA LYS A 347 -31.05 -0.46 14.04
C LYS A 347 -30.56 0.78 13.29
N ASP A 348 -31.41 1.36 12.46
CA ASP A 348 -31.13 2.64 11.81
C ASP A 348 -31.29 3.84 12.78
N SER A 349 -31.08 5.05 12.27
CA SER A 349 -31.21 6.30 13.03
C SER A 349 -32.63 6.59 13.57
N SER A 350 -33.66 5.92 13.03
CA SER A 350 -35.03 6.00 13.54
C SER A 350 -35.32 5.00 14.67
N GLY A 351 -34.37 4.10 14.95
CA GLY A 351 -34.52 3.00 15.89
C GLY A 351 -35.20 1.77 15.29
N THR A 352 -35.42 1.74 13.97
CA THR A 352 -36.05 0.61 13.28
C THR A 352 -35.03 -0.49 13.03
N VAL A 353 -35.41 -1.74 13.30
CA VAL A 353 -34.57 -2.92 13.06
C VAL A 353 -34.38 -3.14 11.56
N THR A 354 -33.12 -3.29 11.14
CA THR A 354 -32.74 -3.56 9.74
C THR A 354 -32.44 -5.05 9.53
N SER A 355 -32.25 -5.45 8.27
CA SER A 355 -31.77 -6.78 7.90
C SER A 355 -30.24 -6.89 7.88
N LEU A 356 -29.53 -5.83 8.25
CA LEU A 356 -28.07 -5.77 8.23
C LEU A 356 -27.47 -6.50 9.43
N GLN A 357 -26.27 -7.04 9.26
CA GLN A 357 -25.42 -7.57 10.31
C GLN A 357 -24.39 -6.51 10.75
N PRO A 358 -23.78 -6.67 11.94
CA PRO A 358 -22.69 -5.79 12.38
C PRO A 358 -21.59 -5.58 11.33
N ALA A 359 -21.17 -6.66 10.66
CA ALA A 359 -20.13 -6.60 9.63
C ALA A 359 -20.53 -5.75 8.40
N ASP A 360 -21.83 -5.64 8.09
CA ASP A 360 -22.30 -4.84 6.95
C ASP A 360 -22.19 -3.32 7.21
N VAL A 361 -22.17 -2.89 8.48
CA VAL A 361 -22.14 -1.47 8.85
C VAL A 361 -20.77 -0.98 9.31
N ILE A 362 -19.99 -1.81 9.99
CA ILE A 362 -18.66 -1.41 10.51
C ILE A 362 -17.50 -2.10 9.78
N GLY A 363 -17.78 -3.08 8.92
CA GLY A 363 -16.75 -3.91 8.31
C GLY A 363 -16.08 -4.86 9.30
N ASP A 364 -14.86 -5.28 8.96
CA ASP A 364 -14.06 -6.19 9.79
C ASP A 364 -13.43 -5.43 10.97
N VAL A 365 -13.77 -5.83 12.20
CA VAL A 365 -13.21 -5.27 13.43
C VAL A 365 -12.36 -6.32 14.13
N GLU A 366 -11.11 -5.96 14.42
CA GLU A 366 -10.20 -6.80 15.19
C GLU A 366 -10.16 -6.39 16.65
N ILE A 367 -10.33 -7.36 17.54
CA ILE A 367 -10.25 -7.18 19.00
C ILE A 367 -9.31 -8.24 19.55
N PHE A 368 -8.31 -7.79 20.31
CA PHE A 368 -7.35 -8.64 20.99
C PHE A 368 -7.55 -8.52 22.50
N GLY A 369 -7.95 -9.63 23.11
CA GLY A 369 -8.16 -9.77 24.54
C GLY A 369 -6.86 -10.02 25.30
N GLN A 370 -6.98 -10.18 26.62
CA GLN A 370 -5.83 -10.41 27.48
C GLN A 370 -5.18 -11.78 27.15
N HIS A 371 -3.86 -11.78 26.91
CA HIS A 371 -3.07 -12.95 26.53
C HIS A 371 -3.41 -13.60 25.18
N GLU A 372 -4.36 -13.05 24.40
CA GLU A 372 -4.76 -13.60 23.10
C GLU A 372 -3.57 -13.62 22.13
N LEU A 373 -2.87 -12.49 21.95
CA LEU A 373 -1.69 -12.40 21.08
C LEU A 373 -0.57 -13.39 21.48
N ALA A 374 -0.38 -13.65 22.77
CA ALA A 374 0.64 -14.59 23.24
C ALA A 374 0.29 -16.03 22.85
N GLU A 375 -0.98 -16.43 22.93
CA GLU A 375 -1.44 -17.74 22.49
C GLU A 375 -1.17 -17.93 20.98
N LEU A 376 -1.39 -16.89 20.17
CA LEU A 376 -1.21 -16.94 18.72
C LEU A 376 0.23 -17.21 18.30
N THR A 377 1.22 -16.65 19.01
CA THR A 377 2.64 -16.79 18.62
C THR A 377 3.16 -18.24 18.62
N SER A 378 2.48 -19.15 19.32
CA SER A 378 2.86 -20.56 19.42
C SER A 378 2.33 -21.42 18.27
N ASP A 379 1.46 -20.87 17.41
CA ASP A 379 0.76 -21.62 16.36
C ASP A 379 0.73 -20.83 15.04
N SER A 380 1.53 -21.27 14.07
CA SER A 380 1.68 -20.62 12.77
C SER A 380 0.36 -20.55 11.98
N ALA A 381 -0.56 -21.49 12.17
CA ALA A 381 -1.86 -21.47 11.51
C ALA A 381 -2.77 -20.38 12.11
N LYS A 382 -2.69 -20.15 13.42
CA LYS A 382 -3.41 -19.05 14.08
C LYS A 382 -2.84 -17.68 13.70
N VAL A 383 -1.52 -17.56 13.56
CA VAL A 383 -0.87 -16.35 13.03
C VAL A 383 -1.33 -16.07 11.60
N ALA A 384 -1.36 -17.09 10.74
CA ALA A 384 -1.85 -16.95 9.37
C ALA A 384 -3.34 -16.53 9.34
N SER A 385 -4.18 -17.12 10.20
CA SER A 385 -5.60 -16.74 10.33
C SER A 385 -5.76 -15.28 10.78
N MET A 386 -4.92 -14.79 11.70
CA MET A 386 -4.90 -13.39 12.11
C MET A 386 -4.48 -12.48 10.94
N LEU A 387 -3.41 -12.82 10.20
CA LEU A 387 -2.94 -12.04 9.06
C LEU A 387 -3.97 -11.99 7.92
N HIS A 388 -4.67 -13.08 7.66
CA HIS A 388 -5.78 -13.11 6.70
C HIS A 388 -6.90 -12.13 7.07
N ARG A 389 -7.19 -11.97 8.37
CA ARG A 389 -8.18 -10.99 8.82
C ARG A 389 -7.71 -9.53 8.64
N PHE A 390 -6.41 -9.25 8.75
CA PHE A 390 -5.84 -7.92 8.47
C PHE A 390 -5.79 -7.57 6.98
N GLN A 391 -5.62 -8.55 6.10
CA GLN A 391 -5.65 -8.33 4.65
C GLN A 391 -7.06 -8.10 4.10
N GLY A 392 -8.10 -8.31 4.92
CA GLY A 392 -9.48 -8.43 4.45
C GLY A 392 -9.63 -9.63 3.51
N ASN A 393 -10.82 -9.82 2.93
CA ASN A 393 -11.04 -10.76 1.83
C ASN A 393 -10.34 -10.30 0.53
N GLY A 394 -9.04 -10.01 0.60
CA GLY A 394 -8.17 -9.89 -0.56
C GLY A 394 -8.10 -11.24 -1.23
N ASP A 395 -9.02 -11.49 -2.14
CA ASP A 395 -8.94 -12.57 -3.10
C ASP A 395 -7.51 -12.59 -3.67
N LEU A 396 -6.86 -13.76 -3.72
CA LEU A 396 -5.51 -13.86 -4.27
C LEU A 396 -5.48 -13.13 -5.61
N THR A 397 -4.60 -12.13 -5.74
CA THR A 397 -4.51 -11.35 -6.97
C THR A 397 -4.29 -12.31 -8.15
N ALA A 398 -4.71 -11.91 -9.35
CA ALA A 398 -4.51 -12.71 -10.55
C ALA A 398 -3.04 -13.14 -10.72
N GLU A 399 -2.11 -12.27 -10.30
CA GLU A 399 -0.68 -12.54 -10.24
C GLU A 399 -0.32 -13.68 -9.27
N HIS A 400 -0.81 -13.64 -8.02
CA HIS A 400 -0.60 -14.73 -7.06
C HIS A 400 -1.18 -16.07 -7.53
N LYS A 401 -2.38 -16.06 -8.11
CA LYS A 401 -3.01 -17.27 -8.68
C LYS A 401 -2.17 -17.83 -9.84
N ALA A 402 -1.63 -16.96 -10.70
CA ALA A 402 -0.72 -17.35 -11.78
C ALA A 402 0.61 -17.92 -11.25
N THR A 403 1.24 -17.27 -10.27
CA THR A 403 2.48 -17.76 -9.66
C THR A 403 2.30 -19.14 -9.03
N LEU A 404 1.18 -19.38 -8.34
CA LEU A 404 0.88 -20.69 -7.75
C LEU A 404 0.75 -21.77 -8.83
N ALA A 405 0.07 -21.48 -9.94
CA ALA A 405 -0.05 -22.39 -11.06
C ALA A 405 1.33 -22.72 -11.69
N THR A 406 2.19 -21.72 -11.86
CA THR A 406 3.57 -21.92 -12.37
C THR A 406 4.41 -22.77 -11.43
N LEU A 407 4.28 -22.59 -10.12
CA LEU A 407 4.97 -23.42 -9.12
C LEU A 407 4.51 -24.88 -9.16
N MET A 408 3.20 -25.12 -9.31
CA MET A 408 2.65 -26.46 -9.46
C MET A 408 3.18 -27.13 -10.74
N GLU A 409 3.19 -26.42 -11.86
CA GLU A 409 3.73 -26.91 -13.12
C GLU A 409 5.24 -27.21 -13.01
N SER A 410 6.00 -26.34 -12.36
CA SER A 410 7.44 -26.52 -12.14
C SER A 410 7.74 -27.76 -11.29
N ARG A 411 6.94 -28.01 -10.24
CA ARG A 411 7.06 -29.22 -9.41
C ARG A 411 6.80 -30.48 -10.23
N ASP A 412 5.77 -30.48 -11.05
CA ASP A 412 5.41 -31.66 -11.85
C ASP A 412 6.45 -31.92 -12.96
N LYS A 413 7.03 -30.87 -13.55
CA LYS A 413 8.18 -30.98 -14.48
C LYS A 413 9.42 -31.54 -13.80
N LEU A 414 9.74 -31.06 -12.60
CA LEU A 414 10.88 -31.54 -11.83
C LEU A 414 10.74 -33.03 -11.49
N ALA A 415 9.56 -33.44 -11.03
CA ALA A 415 9.29 -34.84 -10.71
C ALA A 415 9.44 -35.78 -11.93
N ARG A 416 9.03 -35.33 -13.13
CA ARG A 416 9.25 -36.09 -14.38
C ARG A 416 10.74 -36.17 -14.72
N ALA A 417 11.45 -35.04 -14.69
CA ALA A 417 12.88 -35.02 -15.00
C ALA A 417 13.70 -35.88 -14.03
N GLU A 418 13.35 -35.92 -12.75
CA GLU A 418 13.99 -36.80 -11.76
C GLU A 418 13.72 -38.29 -12.05
N LYS A 419 12.51 -38.63 -12.50
CA LYS A 419 12.17 -39.99 -12.92
C LYS A 419 12.94 -40.40 -14.18
N ASP A 420 12.91 -39.57 -15.22
CA ASP A 420 13.61 -39.83 -16.48
C ASP A 420 15.11 -39.98 -16.26
N LYS A 421 15.69 -39.16 -15.36
CA LYS A 421 17.09 -39.29 -14.95
C LYS A 421 17.38 -40.67 -14.34
N ALA A 422 16.51 -41.16 -13.45
CA ALA A 422 16.70 -42.46 -12.81
C ALA A 422 16.62 -43.62 -13.82
N GLU A 423 15.69 -43.54 -14.77
CA GLU A 423 15.57 -44.52 -15.87
C GLU A 423 16.83 -44.52 -16.76
N LEU A 424 17.32 -43.34 -17.15
CA LEU A 424 18.56 -43.20 -17.92
C LEU A 424 19.79 -43.70 -17.17
N GLU A 425 19.88 -43.50 -15.86
CA GLU A 425 20.98 -44.03 -15.03
C GLU A 425 20.95 -45.57 -14.95
N GLU A 426 19.78 -46.18 -14.96
CA GLU A 426 19.61 -47.65 -15.02
C GLU A 426 20.04 -48.21 -16.38
N GLU A 427 19.61 -47.57 -17.48
CA GLU A 427 20.05 -47.94 -18.83
C GLU A 427 21.56 -47.82 -18.99
N LEU A 428 22.18 -46.75 -18.47
CA LEU A 428 23.62 -46.54 -18.52
C LEU A 428 24.40 -47.62 -17.75
N ALA A 429 23.84 -48.09 -16.65
CA ALA A 429 24.44 -49.16 -15.84
C ALA A 429 24.41 -50.52 -16.54
N ASP A 430 23.51 -50.70 -17.51
CA ASP A 430 23.33 -51.97 -18.25
C ASP A 430 24.23 -52.07 -19.50
N ILE A 431 24.82 -50.95 -19.96
CA ILE A 431 25.73 -50.89 -21.12
C ILE A 431 26.88 -51.91 -21.03
N PRO A 432 27.65 -52.05 -19.93
CA PRO A 432 28.77 -52.99 -19.88
C PRO A 432 28.34 -54.45 -20.04
N ARG A 433 27.12 -54.79 -19.60
CA ARG A 433 26.54 -56.13 -19.76
C ARG A 433 26.17 -56.38 -21.23
N LEU A 434 25.60 -55.39 -21.90
CA LEU A 434 25.25 -55.47 -23.32
C LEU A 434 26.50 -55.53 -24.21
N ASP A 435 27.54 -54.73 -23.92
CA ASP A 435 28.83 -54.77 -24.63
C ASP A 435 29.50 -56.15 -24.56
N GLU A 436 29.51 -56.78 -23.39
CA GLU A 436 30.08 -58.13 -23.24
C GLU A 436 29.25 -59.18 -24.00
N GLN A 437 27.93 -59.03 -24.04
CA GLN A 437 27.06 -59.89 -24.85
C GLN A 437 27.36 -59.72 -26.34
N VAL A 438 27.52 -58.49 -26.85
CA VAL A 438 27.90 -58.22 -28.25
C VAL A 438 29.27 -58.83 -28.57
N ARG A 439 30.25 -58.70 -27.68
CA ARG A 439 31.61 -59.26 -27.87
C ARG A 439 31.61 -60.78 -28.05
N GLN A 440 30.80 -61.50 -27.27
CA GLN A 440 30.67 -62.96 -27.39
C GLN A 440 30.14 -63.40 -28.76
N PHE A 441 29.27 -62.59 -29.39
CA PHE A 441 28.77 -62.88 -30.74
C PHE A 441 29.76 -62.46 -31.84
N GLN A 442 30.60 -61.44 -31.61
CA GLN A 442 31.65 -61.02 -32.56
C GLN A 442 32.73 -62.09 -32.79
N GLU A 443 32.90 -63.04 -31.87
CA GLU A 443 33.83 -64.17 -32.00
C GLU A 443 33.31 -65.32 -32.89
N THR A 444 32.10 -65.18 -33.46
CA THR A 444 31.46 -66.17 -34.36
C THR A 444 31.33 -65.65 -35.80
N ASP A 445 30.93 -66.50 -36.77
CA ASP A 445 30.69 -66.09 -38.18
C ASP A 445 29.32 -65.39 -38.40
N VAL A 446 28.65 -65.03 -37.30
CA VAL A 446 27.33 -64.39 -37.22
C VAL A 446 27.34 -62.93 -37.72
N PRO A 447 28.32 -62.06 -37.37
CA PRO A 447 28.32 -60.65 -37.79
C PRO A 447 28.40 -60.46 -39.31
N THR A 448 29.16 -61.31 -40.01
CA THR A 448 29.32 -61.26 -41.46
C THR A 448 28.03 -61.62 -42.20
N ARG A 449 27.26 -62.57 -41.66
CA ARG A 449 25.99 -63.04 -42.25
C ARG A 449 24.77 -62.21 -41.88
N LEU A 450 24.85 -61.41 -40.82
CA LEU A 450 23.74 -60.57 -40.32
C LEU A 450 23.90 -59.07 -40.60
N SER A 451 25.02 -58.63 -41.19
CA SER A 451 25.24 -57.22 -41.55
C SER A 451 24.22 -56.72 -42.58
N GLU A 452 23.85 -57.56 -43.54
CA GLU A 452 22.82 -57.29 -44.56
C GLU A 452 21.42 -57.21 -43.94
N VAL A 453 21.10 -58.08 -42.98
CA VAL A 453 19.83 -58.05 -42.21
C VAL A 453 19.76 -56.80 -41.32
N THR A 454 20.88 -56.42 -40.70
CA THR A 454 20.97 -55.20 -39.89
C THR A 454 20.76 -53.96 -40.76
N ARG A 455 21.34 -53.93 -41.96
CA ARG A 455 21.16 -52.84 -42.92
C ARG A 455 19.70 -52.71 -43.37
N MET A 456 19.03 -53.82 -43.68
CA MET A 456 17.61 -53.80 -44.04
C MET A 456 16.71 -53.32 -42.90
N ASN A 457 16.99 -53.73 -41.66
CA ASN A 457 16.25 -53.22 -40.50
C ASN A 457 16.47 -51.72 -40.27
N GLN A 458 17.67 -51.21 -40.57
CA GLN A 458 17.95 -49.76 -40.54
C GLN A 458 17.19 -49.02 -41.64
N ASP A 459 17.12 -49.58 -42.85
CA ASP A 459 16.35 -49.01 -43.96
C ASP A 459 14.83 -49.00 -43.63
N GLU A 460 14.29 -50.06 -43.02
CA GLU A 460 12.89 -50.12 -42.54
C GLU A 460 12.61 -49.05 -41.47
N ALA A 461 13.57 -48.80 -40.58
CA ALA A 461 13.45 -47.78 -39.54
C ALA A 461 13.36 -46.35 -40.11
N VAL A 462 13.92 -46.08 -41.29
CA VAL A 462 13.80 -44.77 -41.97
C VAL A 462 12.33 -44.45 -42.30
N PHE A 463 11.53 -45.44 -42.69
CA PHE A 463 10.10 -45.24 -42.97
C PHE A 463 9.32 -44.98 -41.69
N SER A 464 9.61 -45.71 -40.61
CA SER A 464 8.99 -45.49 -39.30
C SER A 464 9.27 -44.09 -38.76
N GLU A 465 10.53 -43.64 -38.82
CA GLU A 465 10.94 -42.29 -38.46
C GLU A 465 10.30 -41.23 -39.39
N GLY A 466 10.19 -41.52 -40.69
CA GLY A 466 9.52 -40.68 -41.67
C GLY A 466 8.05 -40.43 -41.31
N HIS A 467 7.29 -41.50 -41.04
CA HIS A 467 5.90 -41.40 -40.57
C HIS A 467 5.78 -40.64 -39.25
N SER A 468 6.69 -40.85 -38.30
CA SER A 468 6.70 -40.12 -37.02
C SER A 468 6.88 -38.62 -37.23
N ARG A 469 7.83 -38.19 -38.07
CA ARG A 469 8.07 -36.76 -38.35
C ARG A 469 6.87 -36.10 -39.02
N VAL A 470 6.17 -36.80 -39.92
CA VAL A 470 4.96 -36.27 -40.55
C VAL A 470 3.80 -36.21 -39.55
N ALA A 471 3.68 -37.19 -38.65
CA ALA A 471 2.70 -37.16 -37.56
C ALA A 471 2.93 -35.99 -36.59
N ASP A 472 4.18 -35.69 -36.24
CA ASP A 472 4.53 -34.53 -35.39
C ASP A 472 4.20 -33.20 -36.06
N ALA A 473 4.49 -33.08 -37.37
CA ALA A 473 4.12 -31.91 -38.16
C ALA A 473 2.58 -31.72 -38.19
N LYS A 474 1.83 -32.82 -38.34
CA LYS A 474 0.37 -32.82 -38.28
C LYS A 474 -0.18 -32.43 -36.91
N SER A 475 0.44 -32.93 -35.83
CA SER A 475 0.07 -32.55 -34.46
C SER A 475 0.30 -31.06 -34.22
N THR A 476 1.41 -30.50 -34.70
CA THR A 476 1.72 -29.06 -34.56
C THR A 476 0.70 -28.17 -35.30
N LEU A 477 0.14 -28.66 -36.40
CA LEU A 477 -0.86 -27.94 -37.20
C LEU A 477 -2.25 -27.85 -36.53
N THR A 478 -2.56 -28.71 -35.55
CA THR A 478 -3.90 -28.79 -34.90
C THR A 478 -4.38 -27.48 -34.26
N GLY A 479 -3.46 -26.64 -33.78
CA GLY A 479 -3.81 -25.32 -33.23
C GLY A 479 -4.26 -24.31 -34.29
N LEU A 480 -3.80 -24.45 -35.53
CA LEU A 480 -4.16 -23.59 -36.67
C LEU A 480 -5.43 -24.07 -37.39
N THR A 481 -5.81 -25.34 -37.21
CA THR A 481 -7.04 -25.93 -37.77
C THR A 481 -8.21 -25.87 -36.80
N ASP A 482 -8.03 -25.28 -35.61
CA ASP A 482 -9.11 -25.09 -34.64
C ASP A 482 -10.20 -24.17 -35.20
N THR A 483 -11.35 -24.77 -35.49
CA THR A 483 -12.55 -24.07 -35.97
C THR A 483 -13.01 -22.95 -35.03
N GLN A 484 -12.72 -23.01 -33.72
CA GLN A 484 -13.03 -21.94 -32.79
C GLN A 484 -12.14 -20.70 -32.98
N LEU A 485 -10.87 -20.88 -33.37
CA LEU A 485 -9.95 -19.77 -33.61
C LEU A 485 -10.42 -18.94 -34.81
N THR A 486 -10.76 -19.59 -35.92
CA THR A 486 -11.30 -18.92 -37.11
C THR A 486 -12.65 -18.26 -36.82
N ALA A 487 -13.52 -18.93 -36.04
CA ALA A 487 -14.83 -18.38 -35.67
C ALA A 487 -14.71 -17.15 -34.78
N LYS A 488 -13.75 -17.11 -33.84
CA LYS A 488 -13.49 -15.95 -32.98
C LYS A 488 -12.94 -14.77 -33.78
N LEU A 489 -11.99 -15.00 -34.67
CA LEU A 489 -11.40 -13.94 -35.50
C LEU A 489 -12.41 -13.38 -36.52
N GLY A 490 -13.33 -14.21 -37.01
CA GLY A 490 -14.40 -13.82 -37.93
C GLY A 490 -15.69 -13.32 -37.27
N ALA A 491 -15.74 -13.25 -35.94
CA ALA A 491 -16.92 -12.79 -35.22
C ALA A 491 -17.17 -11.29 -35.47
N SER A 492 -18.45 -10.91 -35.57
CA SER A 492 -18.82 -9.50 -35.69
C SER A 492 -18.69 -8.80 -34.33
N TYR A 493 -18.19 -7.56 -34.33
CA TYR A 493 -18.14 -6.75 -33.12
C TYR A 493 -19.50 -6.09 -32.87
N GLU A 494 -20.00 -6.20 -31.63
CA GLU A 494 -21.27 -5.57 -31.25
C GLU A 494 -21.15 -4.03 -31.18
N GLY A 495 -22.23 -3.32 -31.51
CA GLY A 495 -22.32 -1.86 -31.34
C GLY A 495 -21.54 -1.02 -32.37
N LEU A 496 -20.95 -1.64 -33.40
CA LEU A 496 -20.20 -0.95 -34.47
C LEU A 496 -20.98 0.19 -35.14
N GLU A 497 -22.27 -0.04 -35.44
CA GLU A 497 -23.09 0.94 -36.17
C GLU A 497 -23.54 2.14 -35.33
N GLY A 498 -23.55 2.02 -33.99
CA GLY A 498 -23.89 3.10 -33.08
C GLY A 498 -22.74 4.07 -32.79
N SER A 499 -21.53 3.78 -33.30
CA SER A 499 -20.34 4.57 -33.00
C SER A 499 -20.18 5.75 -33.95
N PRO A 500 -19.88 6.97 -33.45
CA PRO A 500 -19.46 8.11 -34.27
C PRO A 500 -18.19 7.84 -35.11
N GLN A 501 -17.46 6.77 -34.82
CA GLN A 501 -16.21 6.37 -35.48
C GLN A 501 -16.33 5.01 -36.22
N ALA A 502 -17.54 4.64 -36.64
CA ALA A 502 -17.84 3.36 -37.28
C ALA A 502 -16.90 3.01 -38.46
N ASP A 503 -16.50 3.99 -39.27
CA ASP A 503 -15.59 3.77 -40.41
C ASP A 503 -14.20 3.28 -39.97
N THR A 504 -13.67 3.81 -38.87
CA THR A 504 -12.39 3.39 -38.29
C THR A 504 -12.51 1.99 -37.69
N LEU A 505 -13.59 1.71 -36.98
CA LEU A 505 -13.81 0.40 -36.36
C LEU A 505 -14.04 -0.72 -37.38
N ARG A 506 -14.69 -0.42 -38.53
CA ARG A 506 -14.81 -1.37 -39.65
C ARG A 506 -13.46 -1.81 -40.23
N ARG A 507 -12.40 -0.99 -40.10
CA ARG A 507 -11.04 -1.41 -40.50
C ARG A 507 -10.50 -2.53 -39.63
N VAL A 508 -10.81 -2.52 -38.32
CA VAL A 508 -10.41 -3.58 -37.38
C VAL A 508 -11.12 -4.88 -37.74
N GLN A 509 -12.43 -4.83 -37.99
CA GLN A 509 -13.21 -6.00 -38.42
C GLN A 509 -12.70 -6.58 -39.75
N SER A 510 -12.38 -5.71 -40.72
CA SER A 510 -11.78 -6.14 -41.99
C SER A 510 -10.44 -6.84 -41.77
N ALA A 511 -9.56 -6.28 -40.93
CA ALA A 511 -8.25 -6.87 -40.64
C ALA A 511 -8.35 -8.26 -39.98
N THR A 512 -9.25 -8.45 -39.01
CA THR A 512 -9.42 -9.75 -38.34
C THR A 512 -10.06 -10.80 -39.26
N ASN A 513 -11.00 -10.39 -40.13
CA ASN A 513 -11.58 -11.26 -41.14
C ASN A 513 -10.52 -11.71 -42.18
N THR A 514 -9.70 -10.79 -42.69
CA THR A 514 -8.62 -11.13 -43.62
C THR A 514 -7.61 -12.10 -43.00
N LEU A 515 -7.26 -11.91 -41.72
CA LEU A 515 -6.40 -12.84 -41.00
C LEU A 515 -7.03 -14.24 -40.87
N ALA A 516 -8.32 -14.31 -40.54
CA ALA A 516 -9.05 -15.58 -40.43
C ALA A 516 -9.05 -16.37 -41.76
N GLU A 517 -9.31 -15.68 -42.88
CA GLU A 517 -9.27 -16.30 -44.21
C GLU A 517 -7.86 -16.77 -44.60
N THR A 518 -6.84 -15.96 -44.29
CA THR A 518 -5.44 -16.28 -44.59
C THR A 518 -4.97 -17.51 -43.82
N LEU A 519 -5.26 -17.59 -42.52
CA LEU A 519 -4.90 -18.73 -41.69
C LEU A 519 -5.61 -20.02 -42.15
N LYS A 520 -6.89 -19.92 -42.55
CA LYS A 520 -7.64 -21.05 -43.10
C LYS A 520 -7.03 -21.57 -44.40
N ALA A 521 -6.62 -20.68 -45.30
CA ALA A 521 -5.97 -21.06 -46.54
C ALA A 521 -4.61 -21.74 -46.30
N LEU A 522 -3.79 -21.20 -45.39
CA LEU A 522 -2.49 -21.78 -45.02
C LEU A 522 -2.65 -23.16 -44.36
N ALA A 523 -3.63 -23.31 -43.47
CA ALA A 523 -3.93 -24.60 -42.84
C ALA A 523 -4.31 -25.65 -43.89
N THR A 524 -5.18 -25.30 -44.84
CA THR A 524 -5.58 -26.19 -45.95
C THR A 524 -4.37 -26.59 -46.82
N GLN A 525 -3.49 -25.64 -47.12
CA GLN A 525 -2.28 -25.91 -47.91
C GLN A 525 -1.29 -26.82 -47.16
N ALA A 526 -1.11 -26.60 -45.85
CA ALA A 526 -0.27 -27.43 -45.01
C ALA A 526 -0.82 -28.86 -44.88
N GLU A 527 -2.14 -29.03 -44.68
CA GLU A 527 -2.80 -30.34 -44.65
C GLU A 527 -2.59 -31.12 -45.95
N ALA A 528 -2.73 -30.45 -47.10
CA ALA A 528 -2.49 -31.07 -48.40
C ALA A 528 -1.02 -31.49 -48.58
N ALA A 529 -0.06 -30.68 -48.13
CA ALA A 529 1.36 -31.00 -48.20
C ALA A 529 1.73 -32.19 -47.29
N ILE A 530 1.19 -32.23 -46.07
CA ILE A 530 1.36 -33.35 -45.12
C ILE A 530 0.79 -34.64 -45.71
N ALA A 531 -0.43 -34.59 -46.24
CA ALA A 531 -1.07 -35.76 -46.87
C ALA A 531 -0.28 -36.26 -48.09
N ALA A 532 0.31 -35.35 -48.87
CA ALA A 532 1.16 -35.73 -50.00
C ALA A 532 2.47 -36.38 -49.55
N ALA A 533 3.09 -35.90 -48.46
CA ALA A 533 4.28 -36.50 -47.87
C ALA A 533 4.00 -37.90 -47.30
N ASP A 534 2.91 -38.06 -46.54
CA ASP A 534 2.46 -39.38 -46.03
C ASP A 534 2.26 -40.37 -47.18
N ALA A 535 1.58 -39.96 -48.25
CA ALA A 535 1.34 -40.80 -49.41
C ALA A 535 2.65 -41.19 -50.13
N ALA A 536 3.61 -40.26 -50.24
CA ALA A 536 4.90 -40.53 -50.85
C ALA A 536 5.75 -41.51 -50.03
N ILE A 537 5.75 -41.37 -48.69
CA ILE A 537 6.45 -42.29 -47.77
C ILE A 537 5.83 -43.68 -47.86
N ALA A 538 4.49 -43.79 -47.79
CA ALA A 538 3.79 -45.07 -47.88
C ALA A 538 4.02 -45.78 -49.24
N SER A 539 4.09 -45.01 -50.33
CA SER A 539 4.41 -45.56 -51.66
C SER A 539 5.86 -46.07 -51.70
N ALA A 540 6.82 -45.30 -51.19
CA ALA A 540 8.23 -45.68 -51.15
C ALA A 540 8.47 -46.91 -50.25
N GLU A 541 7.78 -46.99 -49.11
CA GLU A 541 7.82 -48.14 -48.21
C GLU A 541 7.27 -49.41 -48.90
N THR A 542 6.20 -49.27 -49.67
CA THR A 542 5.62 -50.38 -50.45
C THR A 542 6.57 -50.86 -51.54
N ASP A 543 7.17 -49.93 -52.29
CA ASP A 543 8.13 -50.24 -53.35
C ASP A 543 9.39 -50.91 -52.79
N TRP A 544 9.92 -50.39 -51.68
CA TRP A 544 11.05 -50.97 -50.97
C TRP A 544 10.74 -52.38 -50.46
N THR A 545 9.59 -52.56 -49.78
CA THR A 545 9.14 -53.86 -49.27
C THR A 545 9.04 -54.91 -50.39
N ASN A 546 8.57 -54.50 -51.57
CA ASN A 546 8.51 -55.41 -52.73
C ASN A 546 9.91 -55.71 -53.29
N ALA A 547 10.79 -54.71 -53.39
CA ALA A 547 12.14 -54.86 -53.94
C ALA A 547 13.04 -55.76 -53.08
N VAL A 548 12.90 -55.71 -51.75
CA VAL A 548 13.70 -56.50 -50.81
C VAL A 548 13.06 -57.85 -50.46
N ARG A 549 11.90 -58.20 -51.02
CA ARG A 549 11.13 -59.40 -50.63
C ARG A 549 11.91 -60.71 -50.78
N GLU A 550 12.53 -60.94 -51.95
CA GLU A 550 13.32 -62.16 -52.19
C GLU A 550 14.54 -62.22 -51.27
N GLN A 551 15.23 -61.09 -51.08
CA GLN A 551 16.35 -61.00 -50.14
C GLN A 551 15.90 -61.27 -48.69
N ARG A 552 14.73 -60.75 -48.27
CA ARG A 552 14.14 -60.97 -46.95
C ARG A 552 13.80 -62.45 -46.73
N ASP A 553 13.31 -63.14 -47.76
CA ASP A 553 13.01 -64.57 -47.72
C ASP A 553 14.29 -65.42 -47.62
N ASP A 554 15.33 -65.07 -48.39
CA ASP A 554 16.66 -65.71 -48.33
C ASP A 554 17.32 -65.50 -46.96
N HIS A 555 17.26 -64.29 -46.42
CA HIS A 555 17.76 -63.98 -45.08
C HIS A 555 16.97 -64.70 -43.97
N ALA A 556 15.65 -64.84 -44.12
CA ALA A 556 14.84 -65.63 -43.20
C ALA A 556 15.21 -67.13 -43.23
N GLU A 557 15.73 -67.64 -44.36
CA GLU A 557 16.32 -68.98 -44.44
C GLU A 557 17.68 -69.04 -43.73
N VAL A 558 18.53 -68.02 -43.90
CA VAL A 558 19.81 -67.90 -43.18
C VAL A 558 19.61 -67.84 -41.66
N LEU A 559 18.65 -67.04 -41.18
CA LEU A 559 18.27 -66.97 -39.77
C LEU A 559 17.79 -68.34 -39.25
N ARG A 560 16.95 -69.05 -40.02
CA ARG A 560 16.49 -70.40 -39.68
C ARG A 560 17.65 -71.41 -39.59
N LYS A 561 18.65 -71.32 -40.46
CA LYS A 561 19.88 -72.15 -40.39
C LYS A 561 20.72 -71.82 -39.16
N LEU A 562 20.91 -70.53 -38.85
CA LEU A 562 21.66 -70.12 -37.65
C LEU A 562 21.00 -70.61 -36.35
N VAL A 563 19.67 -70.59 -36.28
CA VAL A 563 18.91 -71.17 -35.15
C VAL A 563 19.07 -72.69 -35.09
N GLN A 564 19.08 -73.38 -36.24
CA GLN A 564 19.34 -74.83 -36.29
C GLN A 564 20.76 -75.21 -35.87
N ASP A 565 21.74 -74.34 -36.13
CA ASP A 565 23.13 -74.49 -35.69
C ASP A 565 23.33 -74.17 -34.19
N GLY A 566 22.24 -73.87 -33.46
CA GLY A 566 22.24 -73.66 -32.01
C GLY A 566 22.63 -72.25 -31.58
N LEU A 567 22.69 -71.29 -32.50
CA LEU A 567 22.98 -69.89 -32.22
C LEU A 567 21.67 -69.11 -31.96
N GLU A 568 21.73 -68.06 -31.14
CA GLU A 568 20.57 -67.18 -30.80
C GLU A 568 20.66 -65.84 -31.57
N PRO A 569 20.37 -65.79 -32.90
CA PRO A 569 20.54 -64.59 -33.71
C PRO A 569 19.60 -63.44 -33.32
N ASP A 570 18.41 -63.75 -32.81
CA ASP A 570 17.45 -62.73 -32.31
C ASP A 570 18.03 -61.96 -31.13
N LYS A 571 18.75 -62.66 -30.24
CA LYS A 571 19.39 -62.04 -29.06
C LYS A 571 20.49 -61.08 -29.48
N TYR A 572 21.32 -61.46 -30.46
CA TYR A 572 22.32 -60.57 -31.03
C TYR A 572 21.70 -59.31 -31.65
N LEU A 573 20.64 -59.45 -32.46
CA LEU A 573 19.92 -58.32 -33.07
C LEU A 573 19.25 -57.41 -32.03
N THR A 574 18.80 -57.97 -30.91
CA THR A 574 18.19 -57.20 -29.81
C THR A 574 19.25 -56.46 -28.99
N THR A 575 20.36 -57.12 -28.65
CA THR A 575 21.49 -56.54 -27.89
C THR A 575 22.28 -55.51 -28.70
N THR A 576 22.31 -55.57 -30.03
CA THR A 576 22.95 -54.53 -30.88
C THR A 576 22.04 -53.35 -31.20
N LYS A 577 20.72 -53.48 -30.97
CA LYS A 577 19.74 -52.39 -31.12
C LYS A 577 19.54 -51.60 -29.82
N ALA A 578 19.61 -52.29 -28.67
CA ALA A 578 19.65 -51.70 -27.33
C ALA A 578 21.00 -51.00 -27.12
#